data_AF-A0A6A7LL51-F1
#
_entry.id   AF-A0A6A7LL51-F1
#
_cell.length_a   1.000
_cell.length_b   1.000
_cell.length_c   1.000
_cell.angle_alpha   90.00
_cell.angle_beta   90.00
_cell.angle_gamma   90.00
#
_symmetry.space_group_name_H-M   'P 1'
#
loop_
_entity.id
_entity.type
_entity.pdbx_description
1 polymer ?
#
loop_
_entity_poly.entity_id
_entity_poly.type
_entity_poly.pdbx_seq_one_letter_code
_entity_poly.pdbx_strand_id
1 'polypeptide(L)' 'MEQCKEEAKENTRVLSKELLENGEVSWTRVLDKAGNDELVYKLPLKYLRQQGYDIGNNKIPRVKPN' A
#
# COMPACT_ATOMS: atom_id res chain seq x y z
N MET A 1 -11.01 -0.09 17.13
CA MET A 1 -9.83 0.63 16.56
C MET A 1 -8.65 -0.27 16.22
N GLU A 2 -8.57 -1.51 16.71
CA GLU A 2 -7.47 -2.43 16.39
C GLU A 2 -7.57 -3.06 14.99
N GLN A 3 -8.79 -3.33 14.52
CA GLN A 3 -9.06 -3.97 13.22
C GLN A 3 -8.45 -3.20 12.02
N CYS A 4 -8.50 -1.86 12.03
CA CYS A 4 -7.93 -1.06 10.93
C CYS A 4 -6.40 -1.20 10.81
N LYS A 5 -5.70 -1.51 11.91
CA LYS A 5 -4.23 -1.71 11.88
C LYS A 5 -3.88 -3.10 11.38
N GLU A 6 -4.65 -4.12 11.76
CA GLU A 6 -4.45 -5.49 11.28
C GLU A 6 -4.74 -5.58 9.78
N GLU A 7 -5.85 -5.00 9.33
CA GLU A 7 -6.21 -4.96 7.92
C GLU A 7 -5.17 -4.19 7.08
N ALA A 8 -4.67 -3.06 7.58
CA ALA A 8 -3.59 -2.34 6.92
C ALA A 8 -2.28 -3.14 6.83
N LYS A 9 -1.96 -3.95 7.85
CA LYS A 9 -0.78 -4.84 7.82
C LYS A 9 -0.96 -5.98 6.83
N GLU A 10 -2.13 -6.59 6.80
CA GLU A 10 -2.46 -7.64 5.83
C GLU A 10 -2.39 -7.09 4.39
N ASN A 11 -3.03 -5.94 4.15
CA ASN A 11 -2.95 -5.24 2.88
C ASN A 11 -1.51 -4.94 2.49
N THR A 12 -0.69 -4.41 3.40
CA THR A 12 0.74 -4.19 3.14
C THR A 12 1.43 -5.48 2.70
N ARG A 13 1.16 -6.61 3.36
CA ARG A 13 1.79 -7.89 3.05
C ARG A 13 1.40 -8.42 1.66
N VAL A 14 0.13 -8.28 1.28
CA VAL A 14 -0.37 -8.62 -0.05
C VAL A 14 0.25 -7.71 -1.11
N LEU A 15 0.27 -6.40 -0.86
CA LEU A 15 0.83 -5.41 -1.78
C LEU A 15 2.34 -5.57 -1.97
N SER A 16 3.09 -5.86 -0.92
CA SER A 16 4.53 -6.17 -1.03
C SER A 16 4.77 -7.42 -1.88
N LYS A 17 3.88 -8.42 -1.81
CA LYS A 17 3.95 -9.60 -2.67
C LYS A 17 3.64 -9.24 -4.13
N GLU A 18 2.57 -8.48 -4.37
CA GLU A 18 2.25 -7.96 -5.72
C GLU A 18 3.38 -7.10 -6.29
N LEU A 19 4.08 -6.31 -5.46
CA LEU A 19 5.25 -5.51 -5.85
C LEU A 19 6.46 -6.36 -6.23
N LEU A 20 6.68 -7.48 -5.54
CA LEU A 20 7.74 -8.43 -5.89
C LEU A 20 7.44 -9.17 -7.20
N GLU A 21 6.17 -9.48 -7.47
CA GLU A 21 5.74 -10.22 -8.67
C GLU A 21 5.60 -9.30 -9.91
N ASN A 22 5.00 -8.12 -9.76
CA ASN A 22 4.72 -7.19 -10.88
C ASN A 22 5.72 -6.04 -11.01
N GLY A 23 6.53 -5.76 -10.00
CA GLY A 23 7.49 -4.65 -9.99
C GLY A 23 6.88 -3.26 -9.72
N GLU A 24 5.56 -3.08 -9.81
CA GLU A 24 4.88 -1.85 -9.39
C GLU A 24 3.42 -2.09 -8.99
N VAL A 25 2.87 -1.19 -8.17
CA VAL A 25 1.45 -1.20 -7.76
C VAL A 25 0.91 0.23 -7.79
N SER A 26 -0.25 0.45 -8.39
CA SER A 26 -0.90 1.78 -8.40
C SER A 26 -1.61 2.10 -7.08
N TRP A 27 -1.69 3.37 -6.69
CA TRP A 27 -2.44 3.79 -5.49
C TRP A 27 -3.92 3.39 -5.56
N THR A 28 -4.52 3.40 -6.75
CA THR A 28 -5.89 2.91 -6.97
C THR A 28 -6.03 1.44 -6.57
N ARG A 29 -4.99 0.63 -6.79
CA ARG A 29 -4.96 -0.79 -6.38
C ARG A 29 -4.81 -0.92 -4.87
N VAL A 30 -4.02 -0.04 -4.24
CA VAL A 30 -3.90 0.04 -2.78
C VAL A 30 -5.24 0.45 -2.14
N LEU A 31 -5.96 1.40 -2.74
CA LEU A 31 -7.32 1.82 -2.33
C LEU A 31 -8.34 0.69 -2.48
N ASP A 32 -8.32 -0.02 -3.61
CA ASP A 32 -9.15 -1.20 -3.89
C ASP A 32 -8.94 -2.28 -2.82
N LYS A 33 -7.68 -2.58 -2.46
CA LYS A 33 -7.35 -3.51 -1.36
C LYS A 33 -7.76 -3.01 0.02
N ALA A 34 -7.75 -1.69 0.23
CA ALA A 34 -8.20 -1.06 1.47
C ALA A 34 -9.74 -0.93 1.57
N GLY A 35 -10.50 -1.53 0.63
CA GLY A 35 -11.97 -1.51 0.67
C GLY A 35 -12.57 -0.13 0.44
N ASN A 36 -11.86 0.76 -0.26
CA ASN A 36 -12.22 2.18 -0.45
C ASN A 36 -12.35 3.00 0.85
N ASP A 37 -11.79 2.52 1.96
CA ASP A 37 -11.73 3.28 3.20
C ASP A 37 -10.49 4.20 3.20
N GLU A 38 -10.72 5.51 3.20
CA GLU A 38 -9.65 6.52 3.10
C GLU A 38 -8.66 6.45 4.29
N LEU A 39 -9.14 6.04 5.47
CA LEU A 39 -8.30 5.90 6.66
C LEU A 39 -7.43 4.64 6.56
N VAL A 40 -8.00 3.54 6.05
CA VAL A 40 -7.29 2.28 5.86
C VAL A 40 -6.24 2.39 4.76
N TYR A 41 -6.45 3.20 3.71
CA TYR A 41 -5.48 3.39 2.62
C TYR A 41 -4.16 4.07 3.04
N LYS A 42 -4.21 5.04 3.98
CA LYS A 42 -3.01 5.80 4.37
C LYS A 42 -2.02 4.96 5.19
N LEU A 43 -2.50 3.96 5.93
CA LEU A 43 -1.70 3.07 6.76
C LEU A 43 -0.74 2.15 5.95
N PRO A 44 -1.19 1.37 4.94
CA PRO A 44 -0.33 0.51 4.14
C PRO A 44 0.71 1.30 3.36
N LEU A 45 0.38 2.49 2.83
CA LEU A 45 1.38 3.36 2.22
C LEU A 45 2.48 3.77 3.22
N LYS A 46 2.09 4.11 4.45
CA LYS A 46 3.04 4.41 5.51
C LYS A 46 3.94 3.20 5.83
N TYR A 47 3.37 2.00 5.89
CA TYR A 47 4.14 0.78 6.14
C TYR A 47 5.08 0.42 4.97
N LEU A 48 4.61 0.53 3.73
CA LEU A 48 5.42 0.32 2.53
C LEU A 48 6.62 1.29 2.52
N ARG A 49 6.39 2.56 2.84
CA ARG A 49 7.49 3.54 2.97
C ARG A 49 8.48 3.16 4.08
N GLN A 50 8.00 2.66 5.22
CA GLN A 50 8.87 2.18 6.30
C GLN A 50 9.68 0.93 5.91
N GLN A 51 9.17 0.12 4.99
CA GLN A 51 9.89 -1.03 4.43
C GLN A 51 10.88 -0.65 3.33
N GLY A 52 10.96 0.63 2.94
CA GLY A 52 11.91 1.11 1.93
C GLY A 52 11.36 1.14 0.50
N TYR A 53 10.06 0.92 0.30
CA TYR A 53 9.44 1.07 -1.02
C TYR A 53 9.28 2.55 -1.38
N ASP A 54 9.46 2.88 -2.66
CA ASP A 54 9.13 4.20 -3.20
C ASP A 54 7.63 4.26 -3.45
N ILE A 55 6.91 4.99 -2.60
CA ILE A 55 5.45 5.11 -2.67
C ILE A 55 4.97 6.13 -3.72
N GLY A 56 5.87 6.76 -4.48
CA GLY A 56 5.52 7.78 -5.46
C GLY A 56 4.95 9.07 -4.84
N ASN A 57 4.19 9.81 -5.64
CA ASN A 57 3.59 11.10 -5.25
C ASN A 57 2.27 11.30 -6.02
N ASN A 58 1.50 12.33 -5.73
CA ASN A 58 0.26 12.68 -6.43
C ASN A 58 0.42 12.82 -7.97
N LYS A 59 1.62 13.12 -8.46
CA LYS A 59 1.93 13.13 -9.91
C LYS A 59 2.17 11.74 -10.49
N ILE A 60 2.65 10.81 -9.68
CA ILE A 60 2.97 9.44 -10.05
C ILE A 60 2.48 8.53 -8.90
N PRO A 61 1.16 8.25 -8.83
CA PRO A 61 0.54 7.56 -7.70
C PRO A 61 0.76 6.05 -7.84
N ARG A 62 2.02 5.62 -7.76
CA ARG A 62 2.44 4.22 -7.85
C ARG A 62 3.52 3.94 -6.81
N VAL A 63 3.46 2.74 -6.26
CA VAL A 63 4.47 2.17 -5.38
C VAL A 63 5.38 1.28 -6.22
N LYS A 64 6.68 1.36 -5.99
CA LYS A 64 7.70 0.49 -6.61
C LYS A 64 8.72 0.04 -5.57
N PRO A 65 9.31 -1.15 -5.71
CA PRO A 65 10.50 -1.52 -4.95
C PRO A 65 11.65 -0.58 -5.32
N ASN A 66 12.43 -0.20 -4.32
CA ASN A 66 13.63 0.63 -4.48
C ASN A 66 14.86 -0.23 -4.76
#